data_AF-A0A1V4SJT5-F1
#
_entry.id   AF-A0A1V4SJT5-F1
#
_cell.length_a   1.000
_cell.length_b   1.000
_cell.length_c   1.000
_cell.angle_alpha   90.00
_cell.angle_beta   90.00
_cell.angle_gamma   90.00
#
_symmetry.space_group_name_H-M   'P 1'
#
loop_
_entity.id
_entity.type
_entity.pdbx_description
1 polymer ?
#
loop_
_entity_poly.entity_id
_entity_poly.type
_entity_poly.pdbx_seq_one_letter_code
_entity_poly.pdbx_strand_id
1 'polypeptide(L)'
;MKRLYLSILYVIFISVLISGTILYSKPPAQSSKNPYPAAREDRETGTEKKARWESGSVKSMNSSIYVKKEEIAILGNKNQVDLHAFMAEDNYGLVTLNLTYKLKEKLIRCDIEPVKLKEIRNMFKLREKHGKGFVIKNMLFNEKMGKIYYLFEGKAEYDYFHSALYSYDLENSKLEKIYQEIGLFGNFYLSSDGKYNACSYLSCPQNISGNQRNTVIIFDCKDGSLLFNSNELSAHGEVNDKFSIYSYDFIKWQDNNTCQLRQNKRARDGVEKSMENILLYNVTAKRVIE
;
A
#
# COMPACT_ATOMS: atom_id res chain seq x y z
N MET A 1 -52.44 24.45 22.76
CA MET A 1 -51.98 23.20 23.45
C MET A 1 -51.79 22.00 22.53
N LYS A 2 -52.69 21.69 21.58
CA LYS A 2 -52.57 20.49 20.71
C LYS A 2 -51.30 20.41 19.83
N ARG A 3 -50.77 21.54 19.34
CA ARG A 3 -49.56 21.58 18.49
C ARG A 3 -48.27 21.28 19.25
N LEU A 4 -48.17 21.74 20.51
CA LEU A 4 -47.00 21.47 21.36
C LEU A 4 -46.89 19.98 21.70
N TYR A 5 -48.04 19.35 21.97
CA TYR A 5 -48.09 17.92 22.27
C TYR A 5 -47.65 17.06 21.08
N LEU A 6 -48.03 17.45 19.86
CA LEU A 6 -47.61 16.75 18.64
C LEU A 6 -46.10 16.84 18.41
N SER A 7 -45.49 18.01 18.66
CA SER A 7 -44.05 18.19 18.52
C SER A 7 -43.25 17.38 19.54
N ILE A 8 -43.73 17.28 20.79
CA ILE A 8 -43.09 16.45 21.82
C ILE A 8 -43.17 14.97 21.44
N LEU A 9 -44.35 14.51 20.99
CA LEU A 9 -44.55 13.11 20.56
C LEU A 9 -43.67 12.75 19.36
N TYR A 10 -43.50 13.68 18.42
CA TYR A 10 -42.65 13.51 17.24
C TYR A 10 -41.16 13.36 17.60
N VAL A 11 -40.66 14.18 18.53
CA VAL A 11 -39.28 14.08 19.02
C VAL A 11 -39.04 12.77 19.77
N ILE A 12 -40.00 12.31 20.57
CA ILE A 12 -39.94 11.02 21.27
C ILE A 12 -39.93 9.85 20.27
N PHE A 13 -40.77 9.89 19.23
CA PHE A 13 -40.79 8.85 18.20
C PHE A 13 -39.47 8.74 17.43
N ILE A 14 -38.86 9.88 17.06
CA ILE A 14 -37.57 9.90 16.37
C ILE A 14 -36.46 9.35 17.26
N SER A 15 -36.44 9.71 18.55
CA SER A 15 -35.41 9.22 19.48
C SER A 15 -35.53 7.72 19.79
N VAL A 16 -36.75 7.17 19.83
CA VAL A 16 -36.98 5.71 19.91
C VAL A 16 -36.54 5.00 18.64
N LEU A 17 -36.82 5.56 17.45
CA LEU A 17 -36.39 4.99 16.17
C LEU A 17 -34.86 4.92 16.05
N ILE A 18 -34.16 6.00 16.41
CA ILE A 18 -32.69 6.03 16.37
C ILE A 18 -32.10 5.01 17.36
N SER A 19 -32.64 4.93 18.58
CA SER A 19 -32.19 3.97 19.60
C SER A 19 -32.45 2.51 19.21
N GLY A 20 -33.57 2.24 18.53
CA GLY A 20 -33.91 0.91 18.01
C GLY A 20 -32.98 0.45 16.89
N THR A 21 -32.57 1.35 15.99
CA THR A 21 -31.63 1.01 14.90
C THR A 21 -30.22 0.67 15.38
N ILE A 22 -29.77 1.24 16.49
CA ILE A 22 -28.45 0.94 17.10
C ILE A 22 -28.47 -0.42 17.84
N LEU A 23 -29.61 -0.83 18.39
CA LEU A 23 -29.77 -2.13 19.04
C LEU A 23 -29.93 -3.29 18.04
N TYR A 24 -30.49 -3.03 16.85
CA TYR A 24 -30.66 -4.03 15.80
C TYR A 24 -29.46 -4.18 14.84
N SER A 25 -28.42 -3.34 14.96
CA SER A 25 -27.21 -3.43 14.12
C SER A 25 -26.12 -4.33 14.70
N LYS A 26 -26.39 -5.13 15.75
CA LYS A 26 -25.47 -6.19 16.15
C LYS A 26 -25.57 -7.35 15.13
N PRO A 27 -24.47 -7.71 14.44
CA PRO A 27 -24.48 -8.92 13.63
C PRO A 27 -24.73 -10.14 14.54
N PRO A 28 -25.49 -11.15 14.08
CA PRO A 28 -25.64 -12.38 14.82
C PRO A 28 -24.27 -12.99 15.09
N ALA A 29 -24.02 -13.38 16.35
CA ALA A 29 -22.86 -14.17 16.72
C ALA A 29 -22.90 -15.46 15.91
N GLN A 30 -22.06 -15.54 14.86
CA GLN A 30 -21.82 -16.78 14.15
C GLN A 30 -21.09 -17.73 15.10
N SER A 31 -21.88 -18.62 15.68
CA SER A 31 -21.47 -19.97 16.07
C SER A 31 -20.85 -20.65 14.83
N SER A 32 -19.53 -20.62 14.71
CA SER A 32 -18.80 -21.47 13.77
C SER A 32 -18.14 -22.60 14.54
N LYS A 33 -18.76 -23.77 14.43
CA LYS A 33 -18.15 -25.07 14.67
C LYS A 33 -16.80 -25.14 13.97
N ASN A 34 -15.74 -25.46 14.72
CA ASN A 34 -14.45 -25.89 14.18
C ASN A 34 -14.65 -27.14 13.31
N PRO A 35 -14.13 -27.19 12.06
CA PRO A 35 -14.12 -28.41 11.26
C PRO A 35 -12.76 -29.13 11.32
N TYR A 36 -12.11 -29.16 12.49
CA TYR A 36 -10.93 -30.01 12.71
C TYR A 36 -11.04 -30.70 14.08
N PRO A 37 -10.85 -32.03 14.15
CA PRO A 37 -10.95 -32.76 15.41
C PRO A 37 -9.79 -32.39 16.35
N ALA A 38 -10.13 -32.12 17.60
CA ALA A 38 -9.17 -31.99 18.68
C ALA A 38 -8.43 -33.34 18.84
N ALA A 39 -7.10 -33.28 18.80
CA ALA A 39 -6.26 -34.41 19.15
C ALA A 39 -6.56 -34.82 20.60
N ARG A 40 -6.91 -36.10 20.78
CA ARG A 40 -7.05 -36.72 22.11
C ARG A 40 -5.70 -36.65 22.83
N GLU A 41 -5.71 -36.08 24.03
CA GLU A 41 -4.73 -36.40 25.06
C GLU A 41 -5.07 -37.78 25.61
N ASP A 42 -4.41 -38.82 25.10
CA ASP A 42 -4.25 -40.07 25.82
C ASP A 42 -2.90 -40.01 26.55
N ARG A 43 -2.96 -39.86 27.87
CA ARG A 43 -1.86 -40.22 28.77
C ARG A 43 -1.79 -41.74 28.81
N GLU A 44 -0.65 -42.30 28.43
CA GLU A 44 -0.01 -43.37 29.21
C GLU A 44 1.45 -43.61 28.77
N THR A 45 2.35 -43.38 29.73
CA THR A 45 3.61 -44.09 30.03
C THR A 45 4.65 -44.37 28.94
N GLY A 46 5.82 -43.76 29.08
CA GLY A 46 7.04 -44.24 28.42
C GLY A 46 8.21 -43.25 28.47
N THR A 47 9.11 -43.48 29.41
CA THR A 47 10.42 -42.85 29.61
C THR A 47 11.21 -42.65 28.30
N GLU A 48 11.75 -41.44 28.05
CA GLU A 48 13.20 -41.18 27.86
C GLU A 48 13.51 -39.84 27.15
N LYS A 49 14.51 -39.14 27.73
CA LYS A 49 15.45 -38.16 27.15
C LYS A 49 14.90 -36.81 26.65
N LYS A 50 15.13 -35.80 27.51
CA LYS A 50 15.21 -34.37 27.16
C LYS A 50 16.21 -34.16 26.02
N ALA A 51 15.72 -33.91 24.81
CA ALA A 51 16.48 -33.24 23.76
C ALA A 51 16.16 -31.75 23.79
N ARG A 52 17.21 -30.98 24.06
CA ARG A 52 17.33 -29.53 24.04
C ARG A 52 16.81 -29.00 22.70
N TRP A 53 15.85 -28.08 22.72
CA TRP A 53 15.38 -27.36 21.53
C TRP A 53 16.50 -26.45 21.04
N GLU A 54 17.32 -26.94 20.12
CA GLU A 54 18.16 -26.09 19.29
C GLU A 54 17.29 -25.49 18.17
N SER A 55 17.46 -24.18 18.02
CA SER A 55 16.88 -23.33 16.98
C SER A 55 16.87 -24.01 15.61
N GLY A 56 15.69 -24.33 15.10
CA GLY A 56 15.49 -24.82 13.74
C GLY A 56 15.93 -23.76 12.74
N SER A 57 17.10 -23.99 12.15
CA SER A 57 17.60 -23.30 10.98
C SER A 57 16.59 -23.45 9.84
N VAL A 58 16.18 -22.32 9.27
CA VAL A 58 15.43 -22.26 8.01
C VAL A 58 16.30 -22.96 6.96
N LYS A 59 15.80 -24.05 6.39
CA LYS A 59 16.47 -24.80 5.32
C LYS A 59 16.75 -23.83 4.18
N SER A 60 18.02 -23.59 3.89
CA SER A 60 18.44 -22.82 2.71
C SER A 60 17.91 -23.51 1.45
N MET A 61 17.13 -22.77 0.67
CA MET A 61 16.58 -23.18 -0.62
C MET A 61 17.71 -23.51 -1.59
N ASN A 62 17.78 -24.77 -2.03
CA ASN A 62 18.57 -25.16 -3.20
C ASN A 62 17.81 -24.69 -4.46
N SER A 63 18.51 -23.95 -5.32
CA SER A 63 18.06 -23.23 -6.52
C SER A 63 17.44 -24.06 -7.67
N SER A 64 17.04 -25.31 -7.44
CA SER A 64 16.71 -26.25 -8.52
C SER A 64 15.24 -26.68 -8.65
N ILE A 65 14.30 -26.14 -7.85
CA ILE A 65 12.87 -26.47 -8.04
C ILE A 65 11.96 -25.26 -7.76
N TYR A 66 12.00 -24.27 -8.64
CA TYR A 66 10.93 -23.27 -8.71
C TYR A 66 9.83 -23.80 -9.64
N VAL A 67 8.58 -23.79 -9.17
CA VAL A 67 7.41 -24.19 -9.97
C VAL A 67 7.04 -23.06 -10.93
N LYS A 68 7.22 -21.81 -10.51
CA LYS A 68 7.01 -20.61 -11.33
C LYS A 68 8.08 -19.57 -11.04
N LYS A 69 8.41 -18.78 -12.06
CA LYS A 69 9.33 -17.66 -11.99
C LYS A 69 8.76 -16.47 -12.77
N GLU A 70 8.79 -15.29 -12.19
CA GLU A 70 8.34 -14.03 -12.81
C GLU A 70 9.43 -12.97 -12.64
N GLU A 71 10.04 -12.54 -13.75
CA GLU A 71 10.98 -11.43 -13.76
C GLU A 71 10.26 -10.10 -13.51
N ILE A 72 10.88 -9.20 -12.75
CA ILE A 72 10.33 -7.89 -12.45
C ILE A 72 11.23 -6.83 -13.08
N ALA A 73 10.64 -5.98 -13.92
CA ALA A 73 11.35 -4.85 -14.51
C ALA A 73 11.77 -3.85 -13.43
N ILE A 74 13.01 -3.38 -13.51
CA ILE A 74 13.57 -2.37 -12.63
C ILE A 74 13.94 -1.12 -13.44
N LEU A 75 13.21 -0.05 -13.21
CA LEU A 75 13.44 1.26 -13.78
C LEU A 75 14.65 1.93 -13.10
N GLY A 76 15.43 2.69 -13.86
CA GLY A 76 16.61 3.38 -13.35
C GLY A 76 17.82 2.49 -13.09
N ASN A 77 17.75 1.19 -13.42
CA ASN A 77 18.88 0.28 -13.36
C ASN A 77 19.90 0.60 -14.47
N LYS A 78 20.92 1.40 -14.13
CA LYS A 78 22.07 1.63 -15.02
C LYS A 78 23.08 0.49 -14.88
N ASN A 79 23.85 0.26 -15.94
CA ASN A 79 24.81 -0.84 -16.11
C ASN A 79 25.84 -1.05 -14.97
N GLN A 80 26.00 -0.11 -14.03
CA GLN A 80 26.99 -0.24 -12.95
C GLN A 80 26.55 -1.16 -11.81
N VAL A 81 25.25 -1.24 -11.50
CA VAL A 81 24.74 -2.03 -10.37
C VAL A 81 24.25 -3.42 -10.80
N ASP A 82 23.86 -3.56 -12.08
CA ASP A 82 23.40 -4.83 -12.67
C ASP A 82 22.33 -5.51 -11.78
N LEU A 83 21.32 -4.73 -11.41
CA LEU A 83 20.28 -5.17 -10.48
C LEU A 83 19.25 -6.03 -11.24
N HIS A 84 19.01 -7.23 -10.74
CA HIS A 84 18.00 -8.16 -11.24
C HIS A 84 17.04 -8.53 -10.12
N ALA A 85 15.75 -8.59 -10.45
CA ALA A 85 14.70 -8.96 -9.50
C ALA A 85 13.75 -9.96 -10.14
N PHE A 86 13.43 -11.03 -9.40
CA PHE A 86 12.40 -11.97 -9.81
C PHE A 86 11.67 -12.56 -8.61
N MET A 87 10.41 -12.92 -8.80
CA MET A 87 9.67 -13.74 -7.86
C MET A 87 9.76 -15.20 -8.27
N ALA A 88 9.81 -16.08 -7.28
CA ALA A 88 9.77 -17.52 -7.53
C ALA A 88 8.87 -18.22 -6.52
N GLU A 89 8.10 -19.20 -6.99
CA GLU A 89 7.21 -20.04 -6.18
C GLU A 89 7.79 -21.43 -6.02
N ASP A 90 7.78 -21.93 -4.80
CA ASP A 90 8.21 -23.30 -4.49
C ASP A 90 7.09 -24.33 -4.60
N ASN A 91 7.41 -25.60 -4.37
CA ASN A 91 6.45 -26.70 -4.40
C ASN A 91 5.35 -26.62 -3.32
N TYR A 92 5.50 -25.73 -2.34
CA TYR A 92 4.52 -25.50 -1.27
C TYR A 92 3.64 -24.26 -1.55
N GLY A 93 3.85 -23.59 -2.69
CA GLY A 93 3.14 -22.37 -3.07
C GLY A 93 3.67 -21.10 -2.38
N LEU A 94 4.82 -21.18 -1.71
CA LEU A 94 5.46 -20.03 -1.07
C LEU A 94 6.25 -19.24 -2.10
N VAL A 95 5.95 -17.95 -2.19
CA VAL A 95 6.67 -17.04 -3.10
C VAL A 95 7.77 -16.29 -2.35
N THR A 96 8.97 -16.28 -2.92
CA THR A 96 10.08 -15.43 -2.51
C THR A 96 10.32 -14.32 -3.53
N LEU A 97 10.75 -13.15 -3.07
CA LEU A 97 11.27 -12.09 -3.94
C LEU A 97 12.80 -12.15 -3.88
N ASN A 98 13.44 -12.40 -5.01
CA ASN A 98 14.88 -12.61 -5.13
C ASN A 98 15.49 -11.38 -5.81
N LEU A 99 16.55 -10.83 -5.20
CA LEU A 99 17.30 -9.69 -5.69
C LEU A 99 18.75 -10.12 -5.90
N THR A 100 19.31 -9.80 -7.06
CA THR A 100 20.73 -9.99 -7.35
C THR A 100 21.32 -8.68 -7.83
N TYR A 101 22.41 -8.22 -7.24
CA TYR A 101 23.03 -6.94 -7.59
C TYR A 101 24.51 -6.89 -7.25
N LYS A 102 25.24 -5.96 -7.88
CA LYS A 102 26.65 -5.70 -7.62
C LYS A 102 26.80 -4.44 -6.77
N LEU A 103 27.43 -4.57 -5.61
CA LEU A 103 27.75 -3.44 -4.72
C LEU A 103 29.25 -3.48 -4.39
N LYS A 104 29.99 -2.39 -4.66
CA LYS A 104 31.44 -2.31 -4.43
C LYS A 104 32.18 -3.53 -5.04
N GLU A 105 31.82 -3.84 -6.28
CA GLU A 105 32.29 -4.99 -7.07
C GLU A 105 31.90 -6.40 -6.59
N LYS A 106 31.21 -6.52 -5.46
CA LYS A 106 30.76 -7.81 -4.94
C LYS A 106 29.35 -8.12 -5.41
N LEU A 107 29.16 -9.33 -5.92
CA LEU A 107 27.84 -9.85 -6.22
C LEU A 107 27.12 -10.22 -4.92
N ILE A 108 25.95 -9.64 -4.71
CA ILE A 108 25.06 -9.90 -3.59
C ILE A 108 23.81 -10.59 -4.13
N ARG A 109 23.38 -11.65 -3.45
CA ARG A 109 22.11 -12.34 -3.69
C ARG A 109 21.31 -12.27 -2.40
N CYS A 110 20.10 -11.73 -2.48
CA CYS A 110 19.21 -11.59 -1.35
C CYS A 110 17.84 -12.17 -1.66
N ASP A 111 17.37 -13.01 -0.74
CA ASP A 111 16.05 -13.61 -0.81
C ASP A 111 15.17 -12.98 0.28
N ILE A 112 14.12 -12.28 -0.17
CA ILE A 112 13.09 -11.73 0.69
C ILE A 112 12.00 -12.78 0.84
N GLU A 113 12.06 -13.47 1.98
CA GLU A 113 11.12 -14.53 2.32
C GLU A 113 9.71 -13.99 2.65
N PRO A 114 8.67 -14.81 2.45
CA PRO A 114 7.30 -14.43 2.79
C PRO A 114 7.05 -14.11 4.27
N VAL A 115 7.95 -14.49 5.17
CA VAL A 115 7.86 -14.08 6.58
C VAL A 115 8.12 -12.58 6.74
N LYS A 116 9.03 -12.01 5.93
CA LYS A 116 9.37 -10.59 5.91
C LYS A 116 8.40 -9.78 5.05
N LEU A 117 7.91 -10.36 3.95
CA LEU A 117 6.93 -9.77 3.05
C LEU A 117 5.70 -10.68 2.94
N LYS A 118 4.76 -10.55 3.89
CA LYS A 118 3.61 -11.48 4.02
C LYS A 118 2.69 -11.44 2.81
N GLU A 119 2.63 -10.30 2.14
CA GLU A 119 1.81 -10.00 0.99
C GLU A 119 2.13 -10.90 -0.22
N ILE A 120 3.38 -11.35 -0.38
CA ILE A 120 3.76 -12.20 -1.52
C ILE A 120 3.48 -13.69 -1.28
N ARG A 121 3.22 -14.13 -0.05
CA ARG A 121 3.29 -15.55 0.35
C ARG A 121 2.62 -16.56 -0.57
N ASN A 122 1.45 -16.24 -1.14
CA ASN A 122 0.72 -17.13 -2.05
C ASN A 122 0.30 -16.38 -3.33
N MET A 123 1.12 -15.43 -3.77
CA MET A 123 0.71 -14.42 -4.73
C MET A 123 0.25 -15.00 -6.08
N PHE A 124 0.97 -15.97 -6.66
CA PHE A 124 0.58 -16.57 -7.95
C PHE A 124 -0.76 -17.30 -7.86
N LYS A 125 -0.95 -18.14 -6.84
CA LYS A 125 -2.23 -18.84 -6.61
C LYS A 125 -3.39 -17.88 -6.38
N LEU A 126 -3.16 -16.79 -5.65
CA LEU A 126 -4.17 -15.76 -5.42
C LEU A 126 -4.53 -15.01 -6.71
N ARG A 127 -3.53 -14.70 -7.53
CA ARG A 127 -3.72 -14.09 -8.85
C ARG A 127 -4.54 -14.99 -9.77
N GLU A 128 -4.26 -16.29 -9.82
CA GLU A 128 -5.04 -17.26 -10.61
C GLU A 128 -6.50 -17.35 -10.14
N LYS A 129 -6.73 -17.32 -8.82
CA LYS A 129 -8.07 -17.42 -8.25
C LYS A 129 -8.92 -16.17 -8.46
N HIS A 130 -8.31 -14.99 -8.38
CA HIS A 130 -9.02 -13.70 -8.34
C HIS A 130 -8.90 -12.88 -9.63
N GLY A 131 -7.99 -13.24 -10.53
CA GLY A 131 -7.78 -12.62 -11.84
C GLY A 131 -7.05 -11.27 -11.79
N LYS A 132 -7.46 -10.34 -10.92
CA LYS A 132 -6.85 -9.00 -10.78
C LYS A 132 -6.08 -8.85 -9.47
N GLY A 133 -4.98 -8.10 -9.52
CA GLY A 133 -4.13 -7.79 -8.37
C GLY A 133 -3.12 -8.89 -8.06
N PHE A 134 -2.63 -8.92 -6.81
CA PHE A 134 -1.56 -9.81 -6.35
C PHE A 134 -0.33 -9.74 -7.29
N VAL A 135 0.22 -8.55 -7.43
CA VAL A 135 1.36 -8.28 -8.32
C VAL A 135 2.29 -7.25 -7.71
N ILE A 136 3.59 -7.41 -7.96
CA ILE A 136 4.56 -6.34 -7.76
C ILE A 136 4.68 -5.60 -9.09
N LYS A 137 4.19 -4.35 -9.13
CA LYS A 137 4.39 -3.48 -10.28
C LYS A 137 5.77 -2.83 -10.19
N ASN A 138 6.42 -2.70 -11.35
CA ASN A 138 7.63 -1.94 -11.65
C ASN A 138 8.45 -1.51 -10.44
N MET A 139 9.65 -2.07 -10.30
CA MET A 139 10.59 -1.57 -9.31
C MET A 139 11.27 -0.30 -9.83
N LEU A 140 11.60 0.61 -8.94
CA LEU A 140 12.39 1.80 -9.23
C LEU A 140 13.66 1.75 -8.40
N PHE A 141 14.81 1.80 -9.07
CA PHE A 141 16.10 1.93 -8.41
C PHE A 141 16.52 3.40 -8.27
N ASN A 142 16.77 3.81 -7.04
CA ASN A 142 17.36 5.10 -6.70
C ASN A 142 18.85 4.91 -6.40
N GLU A 143 19.67 5.08 -7.44
CA GLU A 143 21.13 4.95 -7.39
C GLU A 143 21.76 5.86 -6.32
N LYS A 144 21.26 7.09 -6.15
CA LYS A 144 21.81 8.07 -5.21
C LYS A 144 21.61 7.68 -3.75
N MET A 145 20.56 6.90 -3.47
CA MET A 145 20.23 6.45 -2.12
C MET A 145 20.54 4.96 -1.89
N GLY A 146 20.95 4.24 -2.93
CA GLY A 146 21.16 2.79 -2.84
C GLY A 146 19.90 2.01 -2.47
N LYS A 147 18.72 2.45 -2.93
CA LYS A 147 17.42 1.89 -2.55
C LYS A 147 16.58 1.47 -3.74
N ILE A 148 15.79 0.41 -3.58
CA ILE A 148 14.73 0.02 -4.50
C ILE A 148 13.39 0.42 -3.88
N TYR A 149 12.50 0.98 -4.69
CA TYR A 149 11.11 1.22 -4.35
C TYR A 149 10.21 0.35 -5.22
N TYR A 150 9.16 -0.23 -4.66
CA TYR A 150 8.22 -1.00 -5.44
C TYR A 150 6.83 -0.98 -4.84
N LEU A 151 5.85 -1.19 -5.72
CA LEU A 151 4.43 -1.22 -5.40
C LEU A 151 3.94 -2.66 -5.42
N PHE A 152 3.37 -3.10 -4.31
CA PHE A 152 2.55 -4.30 -4.28
C PHE A 152 1.08 -3.92 -4.41
N GLU A 153 0.38 -4.49 -5.40
CA GLU A 153 -1.07 -4.45 -5.51
C GLU A 153 -1.64 -5.78 -5.00
N GLY A 154 -2.45 -5.72 -3.94
CA GLY A 154 -3.07 -6.87 -3.31
C GLY A 154 -4.42 -7.23 -3.91
N LYS A 155 -5.36 -7.60 -3.03
CA LYS A 155 -6.73 -7.92 -3.41
C LYS A 155 -7.41 -6.70 -4.05
N ALA A 156 -8.13 -6.93 -5.14
CA ALA A 156 -9.01 -5.93 -5.74
C ALA A 156 -10.25 -5.70 -4.86
N GLU A 157 -10.60 -4.44 -4.64
CA GLU A 157 -11.85 -3.99 -4.05
C GLU A 157 -12.51 -3.00 -5.03
N TYR A 158 -13.61 -3.43 -5.67
CA TYR A 158 -14.21 -2.74 -6.81
C TYR A 158 -13.18 -2.55 -7.95
N ASP A 159 -12.89 -1.29 -8.30
CA ASP A 159 -11.93 -0.91 -9.33
C ASP A 159 -10.53 -0.58 -8.77
N TYR A 160 -10.30 -0.76 -7.47
CA TYR A 160 -9.06 -0.40 -6.77
C TYR A 160 -8.38 -1.62 -6.15
N PHE A 161 -7.15 -1.45 -5.66
CA PHE A 161 -6.40 -2.50 -4.97
C PHE A 161 -6.00 -2.05 -3.58
N HIS A 162 -5.98 -2.98 -2.62
CA HIS A 162 -5.21 -2.77 -1.39
C HIS A 162 -3.73 -2.76 -1.73
N SER A 163 -3.15 -1.57 -1.77
CA SER A 163 -1.80 -1.35 -2.28
C SER A 163 -0.84 -0.99 -1.16
N ALA A 164 0.39 -1.47 -1.24
CA ALA A 164 1.45 -1.15 -0.29
C ALA A 164 2.76 -0.82 -1.02
N LEU A 165 3.41 0.26 -0.57
CA LEU A 165 4.69 0.71 -1.10
C LEU A 165 5.80 0.25 -0.15
N TYR A 166 6.86 -0.28 -0.73
CA TYR A 166 8.03 -0.74 0.01
C TYR A 166 9.28 -0.01 -0.45
N SER A 167 10.22 0.15 0.48
CA SER A 167 11.60 0.49 0.22
C SER A 167 12.50 -0.68 0.64
N TYR A 168 13.53 -0.94 -0.15
CA TYR A 168 14.57 -1.90 0.17
C TYR A 168 15.94 -1.25 0.06
N ASP A 169 16.67 -1.23 1.16
CA ASP A 169 18.04 -0.72 1.26
C ASP A 169 19.04 -1.79 0.84
N LEU A 170 19.81 -1.53 -0.23
CA LEU A 170 20.77 -2.47 -0.80
C LEU A 170 22.02 -2.66 0.06
N GLU A 171 22.42 -1.66 0.84
CA GLU A 171 23.62 -1.71 1.68
C GLU A 171 23.33 -2.44 2.99
N ASN A 172 22.18 -2.14 3.61
CA ASN A 172 21.78 -2.71 4.90
C ASN A 172 20.88 -3.94 4.77
N SER A 173 20.49 -4.32 3.55
CA SER A 173 19.54 -5.40 3.28
C SER A 173 18.22 -5.28 4.06
N LYS A 174 17.73 -4.03 4.21
CA LYS A 174 16.58 -3.71 5.05
C LYS A 174 15.35 -3.46 4.20
N LEU A 175 14.27 -4.21 4.47
CA LEU A 175 12.96 -4.01 3.86
C LEU A 175 12.06 -3.21 4.80
N GLU A 176 11.41 -2.17 4.27
CA GLU A 176 10.46 -1.35 5.02
C GLU A 176 9.19 -1.13 4.18
N LYS A 177 8.02 -1.25 4.82
CA LYS A 177 6.76 -0.76 4.26
C LYS A 177 6.65 0.71 4.59
N ILE A 178 6.62 1.57 3.57
CA ILE A 178 6.62 3.03 3.74
C ILE A 178 5.24 3.65 3.60
N TYR A 179 4.31 2.99 2.91
CA TYR A 179 2.94 3.49 2.73
C TYR A 179 1.96 2.37 2.39
N GLN A 180 0.68 2.54 2.71
CA GLN A 180 -0.38 1.61 2.37
C GLN A 180 -1.72 2.35 2.23
N GLU A 181 -2.44 2.10 1.14
CA GLU A 181 -3.76 2.68 0.89
C GLU A 181 -4.54 1.86 -0.14
N ILE A 182 -5.86 2.02 -0.20
CA ILE A 182 -6.71 1.50 -1.28
C ILE A 182 -6.68 2.46 -2.46
N GLY A 183 -6.10 2.04 -3.58
CA GLY A 183 -6.01 2.88 -4.77
C GLY A 183 -5.27 2.24 -5.93
N LEU A 184 -5.39 2.88 -7.09
CA LEU A 184 -4.61 2.59 -8.29
C LEU A 184 -3.40 3.53 -8.31
N PHE A 185 -2.26 3.01 -7.91
CA PHE A 185 -1.01 3.77 -7.89
C PHE A 185 -0.41 3.86 -9.30
N GLY A 186 0.10 5.04 -9.60
CA GLY A 186 0.84 5.34 -10.82
C GLY A 186 2.34 5.08 -10.67
N ASN A 187 3.12 5.69 -11.56
CA ASN A 187 4.57 5.57 -11.54
C ASN A 187 5.21 6.38 -10.41
N PHE A 188 6.46 6.05 -10.12
CA PHE A 188 7.34 6.80 -9.23
C PHE A 188 8.10 7.90 -9.98
N TYR A 189 8.40 9.00 -9.30
CA TYR A 189 9.14 10.13 -9.83
C TYR A 189 10.20 10.60 -8.85
N LEU A 190 11.47 10.31 -9.14
CA LEU A 190 12.60 10.75 -8.31
C LEU A 190 13.00 12.18 -8.62
N SER A 191 13.35 12.95 -7.58
CA SER A 191 14.07 14.21 -7.75
C SER A 191 15.44 13.94 -8.38
N SER A 192 16.02 14.95 -9.03
CA SER A 192 17.30 14.78 -9.76
C SER A 192 18.46 14.37 -8.84
N ASP A 193 18.44 14.79 -7.57
CA ASP A 193 19.40 14.38 -6.54
C ASP A 193 19.02 13.07 -5.82
N GLY A 194 17.86 12.49 -6.14
CA GLY A 194 17.34 11.26 -5.57
C GLY A 194 16.88 11.39 -4.12
N LYS A 195 16.77 12.60 -3.54
CA LYS A 195 16.32 12.76 -2.15
C LYS A 195 14.82 12.54 -1.97
N TYR A 196 14.02 12.78 -3.01
CA TYR A 196 12.58 12.66 -2.92
C TYR A 196 12.02 11.72 -3.97
N ASN A 197 10.98 10.97 -3.58
CA ASN A 197 10.20 10.16 -4.50
C ASN A 197 8.73 10.57 -4.41
N ALA A 198 8.16 10.97 -5.53
CA ALA A 198 6.74 11.26 -5.65
C ALA A 198 6.00 10.12 -6.35
N CYS A 199 4.74 9.91 -5.97
CA CYS A 199 3.83 9.00 -6.64
C CYS A 199 2.42 9.57 -6.57
N SER A 200 1.59 9.24 -7.56
CA SER A 200 0.16 9.57 -7.55
C SER A 200 -0.67 8.30 -7.46
N TYR A 201 -1.82 8.36 -6.80
CA TYR A 201 -2.78 7.25 -6.81
C TYR A 201 -4.23 7.73 -6.90
N LEU A 202 -5.00 7.05 -7.75
CA LEU A 202 -6.43 7.25 -7.86
C LEU A 202 -7.14 6.42 -6.80
N SER A 203 -7.98 7.07 -6.01
CA SER A 203 -8.84 6.39 -5.03
C SER A 203 -10.26 6.95 -5.07
N CYS A 204 -11.20 6.18 -4.51
CA CYS A 204 -12.58 6.61 -4.31
C CYS A 204 -12.92 6.50 -2.82
N PRO A 205 -12.69 7.56 -2.03
CA PRO A 205 -13.02 7.55 -0.62
C PRO A 205 -14.48 7.13 -0.41
N GLN A 206 -14.70 6.16 0.50
CA GLN A 206 -16.03 5.61 0.82
C GLN A 206 -16.77 4.94 -0.36
N ASN A 207 -16.08 4.65 -1.47
CA ASN A 207 -16.65 4.04 -2.67
C ASN A 207 -17.89 4.77 -3.24
N ILE A 208 -17.98 6.09 -3.02
CA ILE A 208 -19.07 6.90 -3.55
C ILE A 208 -18.77 7.23 -5.01
N SER A 209 -19.58 6.70 -5.93
CA SER A 209 -19.43 7.00 -7.37
C SER A 209 -19.40 8.50 -7.62
N GLY A 210 -18.48 8.95 -8.46
CA GLY A 210 -18.27 10.36 -8.73
C GLY A 210 -17.40 11.08 -7.70
N ASN A 211 -16.89 10.42 -6.64
CA ASN A 211 -15.93 10.99 -5.69
C ASN A 211 -14.48 10.55 -5.90
N GLN A 212 -14.16 9.98 -7.07
CA GLN A 212 -12.79 9.61 -7.40
C GLN A 212 -11.88 10.84 -7.37
N ARG A 213 -10.72 10.71 -6.76
CA ARG A 213 -9.70 11.76 -6.74
C ARG A 213 -8.31 11.16 -6.89
N ASN A 214 -7.47 11.84 -7.64
CA ASN A 214 -6.05 11.52 -7.66
C ASN A 214 -5.36 12.21 -6.48
N THR A 215 -4.51 11.48 -5.78
CA THR A 215 -3.74 11.96 -4.64
C THR A 215 -2.26 11.89 -4.97
N VAL A 216 -1.50 12.94 -4.68
CA VAL A 216 -0.05 12.94 -4.77
C VAL A 216 0.54 12.77 -3.37
N ILE A 217 1.52 11.88 -3.27
CA ILE A 217 2.34 11.68 -2.07
C ILE A 217 3.81 11.85 -2.42
N ILE A 218 4.58 12.41 -1.49
CA ILE A 218 6.03 12.59 -1.62
C ILE A 218 6.70 12.06 -0.36
N PHE A 219 7.74 11.26 -0.54
CA PHE A 219 8.54 10.69 0.54
C PHE A 219 9.96 11.22 0.54
N ASP A 220 10.55 11.33 1.73
CA ASP A 220 12.00 11.42 1.88
C ASP A 220 12.60 10.04 1.61
N CYS A 221 13.50 9.94 0.63
CA CYS A 221 14.15 8.69 0.28
C CYS A 221 15.13 8.21 1.36
N LYS A 222 15.65 9.11 2.20
CA LYS A 222 16.63 8.78 3.24
C LYS A 222 16.05 7.86 4.30
N ASP A 223 14.86 8.17 4.81
CA ASP A 223 14.23 7.43 5.91
C ASP A 223 12.83 6.89 5.58
N GLY A 224 12.32 7.16 4.38
CA GLY A 224 11.00 6.69 3.93
C GLY A 224 9.83 7.49 4.53
N SER A 225 10.11 8.61 5.22
CA SER A 225 9.07 9.43 5.83
C SER A 225 8.19 10.12 4.79
N LEU A 226 6.88 10.16 5.05
CA LEU A 226 5.92 10.89 4.22
C LEU A 226 6.05 12.39 4.49
N LEU A 227 6.45 13.15 3.46
CA LEU A 227 6.64 14.60 3.56
C LEU A 227 5.42 15.39 3.11
N PHE A 228 4.66 14.84 2.17
CA PHE A 228 3.51 15.49 1.58
C PHE A 228 2.45 14.47 1.19
N ASN A 229 1.20 14.84 1.43
CA ASN A 229 0.01 14.09 1.03
C ASN A 229 -1.06 15.10 0.60
N SER A 230 -1.41 15.12 -0.67
CA SER A 230 -2.35 16.13 -1.19
C SER A 230 -3.76 15.99 -0.64
N ASN A 231 -4.10 14.85 -0.02
CA ASN A 231 -5.36 14.72 0.73
C ASN A 231 -5.39 15.64 1.96
N GLU A 232 -4.24 15.93 2.56
CA GLU A 232 -4.12 16.78 3.75
C GLU A 232 -4.09 18.28 3.43
N LEU A 233 -3.73 18.67 2.20
CA LEU A 233 -3.83 20.07 1.73
C LEU A 233 -5.26 20.61 1.87
N SER A 234 -6.27 19.77 1.61
CA SER A 234 -7.67 20.14 1.80
C SER A 234 -8.06 20.33 3.26
N ALA A 235 -7.29 19.77 4.21
CA ALA A 235 -7.56 19.82 5.65
C ALA A 235 -6.88 21.00 6.37
N HIS A 236 -5.81 21.58 5.80
CA HIS A 236 -5.04 22.67 6.42
C HIS A 236 -5.52 24.09 6.15
N GLY A 237 -6.77 24.26 5.67
CA GLY A 237 -7.52 25.50 5.87
C GLY A 237 -7.52 26.51 4.72
N GLU A 238 -6.80 26.29 3.62
CA GLU A 238 -6.92 27.18 2.44
C GLU A 238 -8.15 26.86 1.57
N VAL A 239 -8.76 25.67 1.76
CA VAL A 239 -9.75 25.14 0.82
C VAL A 239 -10.87 24.39 1.55
N ASN A 240 -11.63 25.11 2.38
CA ASN A 240 -12.71 24.55 3.18
C ASN A 240 -14.05 24.49 2.41
N ASP A 241 -14.01 24.02 1.17
CA ASP A 241 -15.18 23.93 0.30
C ASP A 241 -15.74 22.50 0.31
N LYS A 242 -16.74 22.26 1.16
CA LYS A 242 -17.41 20.95 1.31
C LYS A 242 -18.10 20.47 0.02
N PHE A 243 -18.31 21.36 -0.94
CA PHE A 243 -18.99 21.08 -2.19
C PHE A 243 -18.03 20.72 -3.32
N SER A 244 -16.73 20.82 -3.09
CA SER A 244 -15.72 20.57 -4.11
C SER A 244 -14.86 19.35 -3.80
N ILE A 245 -14.41 18.69 -4.86
CA ILE A 245 -13.43 17.61 -4.85
C ILE A 245 -12.17 18.16 -5.49
N TYR A 246 -11.05 18.02 -4.77
CA TYR A 246 -9.73 18.37 -5.25
C TYR A 246 -8.98 17.09 -5.60
N SER A 247 -8.49 17.03 -6.83
CA SER A 247 -7.58 15.99 -7.32
C SER A 247 -6.26 16.62 -7.69
N TYR A 248 -5.18 15.88 -7.47
CA TYR A 248 -3.83 16.32 -7.76
C TYR A 248 -3.11 15.26 -8.60
N ASP A 249 -2.45 15.70 -9.67
CA ASP A 249 -1.52 14.89 -10.45
C ASP A 249 -0.10 15.42 -10.29
N PHE A 250 0.87 14.53 -10.13
CA PHE A 250 2.27 14.91 -10.21
C PHE A 250 2.66 15.11 -11.67
N ILE A 251 3.25 16.26 -12.02
CA ILE A 251 3.70 16.54 -13.39
C ILE A 251 5.20 16.24 -13.51
N LYS A 252 6.02 16.95 -12.75
CA LYS A 252 7.49 16.81 -12.77
C LYS A 252 8.13 17.48 -11.56
N TRP A 253 9.37 17.13 -11.31
CA TRP A 253 10.30 17.95 -10.53
C TRP A 253 10.75 19.14 -11.37
N GLN A 254 10.60 20.35 -10.84
CA GLN A 254 11.16 21.57 -11.45
C GLN A 254 12.62 21.73 -11.06
N ASP A 255 12.93 21.45 -9.80
CA ASP A 255 14.27 21.39 -9.24
C ASP A 255 14.33 20.30 -8.15
N ASN A 256 15.41 20.25 -7.36
CA ASN A 256 15.58 19.22 -6.34
C ASN A 256 14.56 19.31 -5.19
N ASN A 257 13.96 20.46 -4.94
CA ASN A 257 13.07 20.71 -3.80
C ASN A 257 11.66 21.17 -4.22
N THR A 258 11.46 21.54 -5.49
CA THR A 258 10.19 22.06 -6.01
C THR A 258 9.62 21.12 -7.05
N CYS A 259 8.34 20.76 -6.89
CA CYS A 259 7.59 20.00 -7.88
C CYS A 259 6.40 20.78 -8.43
N GLN A 260 6.02 20.43 -9.64
CA GLN A 260 4.86 20.95 -10.33
C GLN A 260 3.70 19.97 -10.21
N LEU A 261 2.57 20.44 -9.69
CA LEU A 261 1.35 19.67 -9.49
C LEU A 261 0.24 20.23 -10.39
N ARG A 262 -0.55 19.36 -11.00
CA ARG A 262 -1.83 19.76 -11.60
C ARG A 262 -2.91 19.59 -10.54
N GLN A 263 -3.59 20.66 -10.18
CA GLN A 263 -4.79 20.62 -9.33
C GLN A 263 -6.03 20.68 -10.22
N ASN A 264 -6.96 19.75 -10.02
CA ASN A 264 -8.28 19.80 -10.61
C ASN A 264 -9.31 19.96 -9.48
N LYS A 265 -10.08 21.04 -9.54
CA LYS A 265 -11.23 21.32 -8.68
C LYS A 265 -12.50 21.05 -9.45
N ARG A 266 -13.39 20.21 -8.90
CA ARG A 266 -14.73 19.98 -9.47
C ARG A 266 -15.80 19.99 -8.39
N ALA A 267 -17.01 20.41 -8.73
CA ALA A 267 -18.15 20.27 -7.85
C ALA A 267 -18.48 18.78 -7.61
N ARG A 268 -18.91 18.44 -6.40
CA ARG A 268 -19.23 17.07 -5.99
C ARG A 268 -20.47 16.53 -6.71
N ASP A 269 -21.39 17.41 -7.09
CA ASP A 269 -22.59 17.07 -7.86
C ASP A 269 -22.32 16.90 -9.37
N GLY A 270 -21.10 17.24 -9.83
CA GLY A 270 -20.69 17.13 -11.23
C GLY A 270 -21.37 18.12 -12.18
N VAL A 271 -22.09 19.11 -11.67
CA VAL A 271 -22.84 20.08 -12.50
C VAL A 271 -21.92 21.14 -13.09
N GLU A 272 -20.92 21.59 -12.32
CA GLU A 272 -19.95 22.60 -12.75
C GLU A 272 -18.77 21.99 -13.51
N LYS A 273 -18.27 22.74 -14.51
CA LYS A 273 -17.04 22.37 -15.22
C LYS A 273 -15.86 22.39 -14.24
N SER A 274 -14.95 21.42 -14.38
CA SER A 274 -13.73 21.37 -13.60
C SER A 274 -12.82 22.56 -13.91
N MET A 275 -12.28 23.18 -12.86
CA MET A 275 -11.21 24.18 -12.96
C MET A 275 -9.86 23.48 -12.77
N GLU A 276 -8.92 23.78 -13.66
CA GLU A 276 -7.55 23.24 -13.60
C GLU A 276 -6.58 24.37 -13.28
N ASN A 277 -5.70 24.14 -12.30
CA ASN A 277 -4.60 25.02 -11.94
C ASN A 277 -3.30 24.22 -11.93
N ILE A 278 -2.20 24.91 -12.21
CA ILE A 278 -0.85 24.38 -12.08
C ILE A 278 -0.23 25.03 -10.85
N LEU A 279 0.24 24.22 -9.91
CA LEU A 279 0.79 24.68 -8.64
C LEU A 279 2.27 24.31 -8.54
N LEU A 280 3.07 25.19 -7.97
CA LEU A 280 4.44 24.90 -7.56
C LEU A 280 4.50 24.63 -6.07
N TYR A 281 4.89 23.42 -5.69
CA TYR A 281 5.02 23.02 -4.30
C TYR A 281 6.50 22.86 -3.92
N ASN A 282 6.93 23.57 -2.87
CA ASN A 282 8.25 23.42 -2.31
C ASN A 282 8.23 22.45 -1.13
N VAL A 283 8.91 21.31 -1.27
CA VAL A 283 8.93 20.21 -0.29
C VAL A 283 9.59 20.64 1.01
N THR A 284 10.66 21.42 0.95
CA THR A 284 11.41 21.87 2.14
C THR A 284 10.62 22.90 2.95
N ALA A 285 10.01 23.87 2.26
CA ALA A 285 9.19 24.91 2.89
C ALA A 285 7.76 24.43 3.22
N LYS A 286 7.39 23.23 2.74
CA LYS A 286 6.09 22.58 2.93
C LYS A 286 4.89 23.45 2.51
N ARG A 287 5.02 24.22 1.42
CA ARG A 287 3.97 25.13 0.96
C ARG A 287 3.94 25.28 -0.56
N VAL A 288 2.77 25.68 -1.07
CA VAL A 288 2.61 26.18 -2.44
C VAL A 288 3.25 27.56 -2.52
N ILE A 289 3.97 27.85 -3.59
CA ILE A 289 4.69 29.11 -3.80
C ILE A 289 4.19 29.91 -5.01
N GLU A 290 3.47 29.26 -5.93
CA GLU A 290 2.83 29.86 -7.10
C GLU A 290 1.68 28.96 -7.59
#